data_AF-A0A6H5J732-F1
#
_entry.id   AF-A0A6H5J732-F1
#
_cell.length_a   1.000
_cell.length_b   1.000
_cell.length_c   1.000
_cell.angle_alpha   90.00
_cell.angle_beta   90.00
_cell.angle_gamma   90.00
#
_symmetry.space_group_name_H-M   'P 1'
#
loop_
_entity.id
_entity.type
_entity.pdbx_description
1 polymer ?
#
loop_
_entity_poly.entity_id
_entity_poly.type
_entity_poly.pdbx_seq_one_letter_code
_entity_poly.pdbx_strand_id
1 'polypeptide(L)'
;MPTIGGPRSSRRRLYANVIDSIPLYGAPIWSCGPGARAGLRRAEAIHRRACLRVISGRPHLSYDATYVLASIPPLALLADERSRLHQRRHEDARSEERQETLRRWQSRWDRSPKGRWTHRLIPKIRPWIERRHGEVDYHLTQLLSGHGYFKHHSQRYDHNASADCSACPLTVENAEHVFFNCPRFEEGREKLHRQLQENSVFRL
;
A
#
# COMPACT_ATOMS: atom_id res chain seq x y z
N MET A 1 -17.96 3.66 3.86
CA MET A 1 -17.02 3.96 4.96
C MET A 1 -16.38 5.31 4.69
N PRO A 2 -16.52 6.28 5.61
CA PRO A 2 -15.93 7.61 5.46
C PRO A 2 -14.39 7.54 5.45
N THR A 3 -13.76 8.38 4.62
CA THR A 3 -12.30 8.42 4.46
C THR A 3 -11.62 9.12 5.65
N ILE A 4 -12.28 10.13 6.23
CA ILE A 4 -11.85 10.90 7.40
C ILE A 4 -12.86 10.64 8.54
N GLY A 5 -12.39 10.50 9.77
CA GLY A 5 -13.25 10.25 10.95
C GLY A 5 -13.86 8.83 11.02
N GLY A 6 -13.50 7.93 10.10
CA GLY A 6 -13.94 6.54 10.12
C GLY A 6 -13.07 5.60 10.97
N PRO A 7 -13.32 4.28 10.93
CA PRO A 7 -12.52 3.30 11.65
C PRO A 7 -11.04 3.35 11.27
N ARG A 8 -10.15 3.01 12.21
CA ARG A 8 -8.69 2.90 12.01
C ARG A 8 -8.33 1.85 10.94
N SER A 9 -7.14 1.99 10.33
CA SER A 9 -6.70 1.11 9.24
C SER A 9 -6.63 -0.36 9.68
N SER A 10 -6.20 -0.64 10.91
CA SER A 10 -6.23 -1.95 11.56
C SER A 10 -7.62 -2.60 11.58
N ARG A 11 -8.66 -1.88 12.01
CA ARG A 11 -10.05 -2.37 12.00
C ARG A 11 -10.54 -2.64 10.58
N ARG A 12 -10.19 -1.78 9.62
CA ARG A 12 -10.55 -1.98 8.21
C ARG A 12 -9.84 -3.19 7.61
N ARG A 13 -8.58 -3.44 8.00
CA ARG A 13 -7.80 -4.60 7.57
C ARG A 13 -8.45 -5.91 8.01
N LEU A 14 -9.04 -5.94 9.21
CA LEU A 14 -9.83 -7.09 9.67
C LEU A 14 -10.99 -7.39 8.70
N TYR A 15 -11.77 -6.39 8.30
CA TYR A 15 -12.83 -6.58 7.29
C TYR A 15 -12.30 -6.99 5.92
N ALA A 16 -11.17 -6.41 5.48
CA ALA A 16 -10.52 -6.82 4.23
C ALA A 16 -10.12 -8.30 4.24
N ASN A 17 -9.55 -8.79 5.35
CA ASN A 17 -9.20 -10.19 5.51
C ASN A 17 -10.42 -11.12 5.49
N VAL A 18 -11.58 -10.68 6.03
CA VAL A 18 -12.85 -11.42 5.93
C VAL A 18 -13.34 -11.47 4.48
N ILE A 19 -13.25 -10.35 3.75
CA ILE A 19 -13.62 -10.32 2.33
C ILE A 19 -12.71 -11.26 1.52
N ASP A 20 -11.41 -11.26 1.80
CA ASP A 20 -10.43 -12.10 1.10
C ASP A 20 -10.57 -13.57 1.44
N SER A 21 -11.06 -13.93 2.63
CA SER A 21 -11.25 -15.34 3.01
C SER A 21 -12.29 -16.06 2.13
N ILE A 22 -13.29 -15.33 1.62
CA ILE A 22 -14.36 -15.87 0.75
C ILE A 22 -13.80 -16.45 -0.56
N PRO A 23 -13.11 -15.69 -1.43
CA PRO A 23 -12.50 -16.26 -2.63
C PRO A 23 -11.34 -17.20 -2.29
N LEU A 24 -10.61 -16.98 -1.19
CA LEU A 24 -9.46 -17.82 -0.84
C LEU A 24 -9.83 -19.20 -0.28
N TYR A 25 -11.06 -19.38 0.21
CA TYR A 25 -11.53 -20.68 0.71
C TYR A 25 -11.42 -21.77 -0.37
N GLY A 26 -11.88 -21.48 -1.59
CA GLY A 26 -11.82 -22.40 -2.72
C GLY A 26 -10.55 -22.29 -3.58
N ALA A 27 -9.55 -21.51 -3.16
CA ALA A 27 -8.36 -21.21 -3.99
C ALA A 27 -7.65 -22.45 -4.57
N PRO A 28 -7.46 -23.56 -3.82
CA PRO A 28 -6.83 -24.76 -4.38
C PRO A 28 -7.57 -25.37 -5.58
N ILE A 29 -8.87 -25.10 -5.71
CA ILE A 29 -9.72 -25.67 -6.76
C ILE A 29 -9.76 -24.75 -7.97
N TRP A 30 -10.02 -23.45 -7.77
CA TRP A 30 -10.22 -22.52 -8.89
C TRP A 30 -8.93 -21.91 -9.42
N SER A 31 -7.83 -21.88 -8.66
CA SER A 31 -6.59 -21.21 -9.08
C SER A 31 -5.92 -21.85 -10.29
N CYS A 32 -6.11 -23.16 -10.50
CA CYS A 32 -5.56 -23.94 -11.60
C CYS A 32 -6.60 -24.32 -12.68
N GLY A 33 -7.88 -24.02 -12.47
CA GLY A 33 -8.97 -24.46 -13.34
C GLY A 33 -9.18 -23.61 -14.61
N PRO A 34 -10.03 -24.08 -15.54
CA PRO A 34 -10.46 -23.30 -16.71
C PRO A 34 -11.08 -21.96 -16.27
N GLY A 35 -10.62 -20.85 -16.85
CA GLY A 35 -11.11 -19.52 -16.48
C GLY A 35 -10.53 -18.93 -15.19
N ALA A 36 -9.55 -19.59 -14.54
CA ALA A 36 -8.86 -19.10 -13.34
C ALA A 36 -8.40 -17.64 -13.46
N ARG A 37 -7.83 -17.28 -14.62
CA ARG A 37 -7.38 -15.90 -14.90
C ARG A 37 -8.52 -14.87 -14.83
N ALA A 38 -9.70 -15.20 -15.38
CA ALA A 38 -10.84 -14.30 -15.37
C ALA A 38 -11.49 -14.18 -13.98
N GLY A 39 -11.56 -15.30 -13.25
CA GLY A 39 -11.98 -15.32 -11.84
C GLY A 39 -11.05 -14.47 -10.97
N LEU A 40 -9.73 -14.68 -11.10
CA LEU A 40 -8.70 -13.96 -10.36
C LEU A 40 -8.77 -12.45 -10.61
N ARG A 41 -8.93 -11.99 -11.86
CA ARG A 41 -9.06 -10.55 -12.16
C ARG A 41 -10.25 -9.90 -11.44
N ARG A 42 -11.40 -10.58 -11.40
CA ARG A 42 -12.60 -10.09 -10.70
C ARG A 42 -12.38 -10.05 -9.19
N ALA A 43 -11.78 -11.11 -8.64
CA ALA A 43 -11.46 -11.19 -7.22
C ALA A 43 -10.40 -10.14 -6.81
N GLU A 44 -9.36 -9.93 -7.62
CA GLU A 44 -8.35 -8.89 -7.40
C GLU A 44 -8.95 -7.48 -7.42
N ALA A 45 -9.97 -7.22 -8.25
CA ALA A 45 -10.68 -5.95 -8.23
C ALA A 45 -11.49 -5.73 -6.93
N ILE A 46 -12.06 -6.79 -6.34
CA ILE A 46 -12.72 -6.73 -5.02
C ILE A 46 -11.68 -6.52 -3.93
N HIS A 47 -10.65 -7.35 -3.90
CA HIS A 47 -9.53 -7.29 -2.96
C HIS A 47 -8.87 -5.91 -2.96
N ARG A 48 -8.60 -5.34 -4.15
CA ARG A 48 -8.06 -3.98 -4.28
C ARG A 48 -9.00 -2.94 -3.68
N ARG A 49 -10.32 -3.04 -3.91
CA ARG A 49 -11.28 -2.12 -3.30
C ARG A 49 -11.26 -2.22 -1.78
N ALA A 50 -11.15 -3.42 -1.22
CA ALA A 50 -10.98 -3.61 0.22
C ALA A 50 -9.69 -2.95 0.72
N CYS A 51 -8.56 -3.19 0.07
CA CYS A 51 -7.26 -2.58 0.41
C CYS A 51 -7.28 -1.05 0.31
N LEU A 52 -7.92 -0.47 -0.72
CA LEU A 52 -8.12 0.98 -0.82
C LEU A 52 -8.91 1.52 0.37
N ARG A 53 -9.92 0.78 0.87
CA ARG A 53 -10.64 1.19 2.08
C ARG A 53 -9.76 1.10 3.32
N VAL A 54 -8.89 0.10 3.44
CA VAL A 54 -7.93 -0.02 4.55
C VAL A 54 -7.11 1.26 4.70
N ILE A 55 -6.57 1.75 3.59
CA ILE A 55 -5.69 2.92 3.57
C ILE A 55 -6.43 4.25 3.37
N SER A 56 -7.78 4.27 3.32
CA SER A 56 -8.55 5.46 2.90
C SER A 56 -8.10 6.04 1.53
N GLY A 57 -7.55 5.20 0.65
CA GLY A 57 -6.93 5.59 -0.60
C GLY A 57 -7.93 5.88 -1.71
N ARG A 58 -7.49 6.66 -2.69
CA ARG A 58 -8.28 7.01 -3.88
C ARG A 58 -8.22 5.90 -4.95
N PRO A 59 -9.21 5.80 -5.85
CA PRO A 59 -9.26 4.75 -6.88
C PRO A 59 -8.14 4.76 -7.93
N HIS A 60 -7.30 5.80 -8.01
CA HIS A 60 -6.23 5.92 -9.01
C HIS A 60 -4.88 5.33 -8.54
N LEU A 61 -4.73 4.94 -7.28
CA LEU A 61 -3.49 4.30 -6.79
C LEU A 61 -3.23 2.99 -7.55
N SER A 62 -1.98 2.72 -7.92
CA SER A 62 -1.63 1.44 -8.56
C SER A 62 -1.92 0.25 -7.65
N TYR A 63 -2.24 -0.91 -8.23
CA TYR A 63 -2.48 -2.16 -7.48
C TYR A 63 -1.34 -2.47 -6.50
N ASP A 64 -0.09 -2.47 -6.99
CA ASP A 64 1.08 -2.83 -6.17
C ASP A 64 1.28 -1.87 -4.98
N ALA A 65 1.21 -0.55 -5.20
CA ALA A 65 1.30 0.42 -4.11
C ALA A 65 0.15 0.26 -3.11
N THR A 66 -1.08 0.02 -3.57
CA THR A 66 -2.24 -0.20 -2.69
C THR A 66 -2.00 -1.39 -1.75
N TYR A 67 -1.48 -2.51 -2.27
CA TYR A 67 -1.23 -3.71 -1.48
C TYR A 67 -0.13 -3.47 -0.43
N VAL A 68 0.97 -2.81 -0.82
CA VAL A 68 2.06 -2.46 0.10
C VAL A 68 1.54 -1.56 1.20
N LEU A 69 0.85 -0.46 0.88
CA LEU A 69 0.31 0.47 1.87
C LEU A 69 -0.72 -0.18 2.80
N ALA A 70 -1.57 -1.06 2.27
CA ALA A 70 -2.54 -1.80 3.08
C ALA A 70 -1.92 -2.86 3.99
N SER A 71 -0.64 -3.21 3.74
CA SER A 71 0.08 -4.31 4.37
C SER A 71 -0.60 -5.68 4.13
N ILE A 72 -1.21 -5.86 2.96
CA ILE A 72 -1.86 -7.10 2.54
C ILE A 72 -1.24 -7.56 1.21
N PRO A 73 -0.75 -8.81 1.08
CA PRO A 73 -0.19 -9.30 -0.18
C PRO A 73 -1.24 -9.35 -1.30
N PRO A 74 -0.82 -9.24 -2.58
CA PRO A 74 -1.71 -9.45 -3.72
C PRO A 74 -2.49 -10.76 -3.62
N LEU A 75 -3.80 -10.71 -3.94
CA LEU A 75 -4.69 -11.87 -3.84
C LEU A 75 -4.19 -13.09 -4.61
N ALA A 76 -3.57 -12.91 -5.78
CA ALA A 76 -2.96 -14.00 -6.54
C ALA A 76 -1.92 -14.77 -5.72
N LEU A 77 -1.04 -14.06 -5.00
CA LEU A 77 -0.02 -14.69 -4.18
C LEU A 77 -0.62 -15.40 -2.96
N LEU A 78 -1.70 -14.84 -2.38
CA LEU A 78 -2.45 -15.48 -1.31
C LEU A 78 -3.17 -16.76 -1.80
N ALA A 79 -3.73 -16.74 -3.01
CA ALA A 79 -4.37 -17.91 -3.62
C ALA A 79 -3.34 -19.02 -3.90
N ASP A 80 -2.17 -18.65 -4.41
CA ASP A 80 -1.07 -19.60 -4.62
C ASP A 80 -0.58 -20.17 -3.28
N GLU A 81 -0.47 -19.35 -2.23
CA GLU A 81 -0.13 -19.80 -0.86
C GLU A 81 -1.11 -20.86 -0.36
N ARG A 82 -2.41 -20.61 -0.49
CA ARG A 82 -3.46 -21.59 -0.11
C ARG A 82 -3.38 -22.88 -0.91
N SER A 83 -3.06 -22.78 -2.21
CA SER A 83 -2.95 -23.95 -3.08
C SER A 83 -1.73 -24.81 -2.71
N ARG A 84 -0.59 -24.19 -2.43
CA ARG A 84 0.62 -24.89 -1.94
C ARG A 84 0.39 -25.54 -0.57
N LEU A 85 -0.28 -24.84 0.34
CA LEU A 85 -0.65 -25.38 1.65
C LEU A 85 -1.64 -26.54 1.55
N HIS A 86 -2.60 -26.50 0.63
CA HIS A 86 -3.54 -27.62 0.43
C HIS A 86 -2.84 -28.91 -0.05
N GLN A 87 -1.78 -28.77 -0.86
CA GLN A 87 -0.99 -29.91 -1.34
C GLN A 87 -0.10 -30.50 -0.24
N ARG A 88 0.34 -29.69 0.73
CA ARG A 88 1.18 -30.12 1.85
C ARG A 88 0.31 -30.50 3.05
N ARG A 89 0.23 -31.79 3.40
CA ARG A 89 -0.55 -32.29 4.54
C ARG A 89 0.06 -32.00 5.94
N HIS A 90 1.08 -31.14 6.04
CA HIS A 90 1.84 -30.91 7.27
C HIS A 90 1.61 -29.51 7.86
N GLU A 91 1.40 -29.41 9.17
CA GLU A 91 1.11 -28.13 9.85
C GLU A 91 2.30 -27.16 9.84
N ASP A 92 3.54 -27.66 9.93
CA ASP A 92 4.76 -26.83 9.96
C ASP A 92 5.05 -26.08 8.65
N ALA A 93 4.38 -26.45 7.54
CA ALA A 93 4.59 -25.80 6.25
C ALA A 93 4.08 -24.35 6.19
N ARG A 94 3.22 -23.91 7.13
CA ARG A 94 2.61 -22.56 7.08
C ARG A 94 3.63 -21.43 7.14
N SER A 95 4.64 -21.56 8.01
CA SER A 95 5.67 -20.52 8.16
C SER A 95 6.53 -20.41 6.90
N GLU A 96 6.95 -21.55 6.35
CA GLU A 96 7.76 -21.61 5.13
C GLU A 96 7.01 -21.04 3.92
N GLU A 97 5.75 -21.45 3.73
CA GLU A 97 4.93 -20.97 2.63
C GLU A 97 4.64 -19.47 2.74
N ARG A 98 4.47 -18.96 3.96
CA ARG A 98 4.34 -17.53 4.21
C ARG A 98 5.62 -16.78 3.84
N GLN A 99 6.79 -17.31 4.19
CA GLN A 99 8.08 -16.71 3.80
C GLN A 99 8.23 -16.68 2.29
N GLU A 100 7.86 -17.76 1.60
CA GLU A 100 7.88 -17.82 0.14
C GLU A 100 6.94 -16.79 -0.49
N THR A 101 5.72 -16.64 0.02
CA THR A 101 4.79 -15.57 -0.41
C THR A 101 5.42 -14.18 -0.25
N LEU A 102 6.08 -13.91 0.88
CA LEU A 102 6.73 -12.63 1.12
C LEU A 102 7.91 -12.39 0.17
N ARG A 103 8.71 -13.44 -0.14
CA ARG A 103 9.79 -13.35 -1.15
C ARG A 103 9.24 -13.03 -2.53
N ARG A 104 8.19 -13.72 -2.97
CA ARG A 104 7.53 -13.46 -4.26
C ARG A 104 6.94 -12.06 -4.31
N TRP A 105 6.31 -11.61 -3.23
CA TRP A 105 5.75 -10.27 -3.14
C TRP A 105 6.84 -9.20 -3.21
N GLN A 106 7.94 -9.35 -2.47
CA GLN A 106 9.08 -8.44 -2.52
C GLN A 106 9.65 -8.36 -3.94
N SER A 107 9.85 -9.51 -4.58
CA SER A 107 10.39 -9.57 -5.93
C SER A 107 9.45 -8.95 -6.99
N ARG A 108 8.13 -9.08 -6.82
CA ARG A 108 7.14 -8.37 -7.64
C ARG A 108 7.19 -6.87 -7.40
N TRP A 109 7.38 -6.45 -6.15
CA TRP A 109 7.44 -5.04 -5.78
C TRP A 109 8.67 -4.34 -6.36
N ASP A 110 9.84 -4.98 -6.27
CA ASP A 110 11.09 -4.44 -6.81
C ASP A 110 11.05 -4.25 -8.33
N ARG A 111 10.38 -5.18 -9.03
CA ARG A 111 10.25 -5.19 -10.50
C ARG A 111 9.10 -4.34 -11.04
N SER A 112 8.16 -3.89 -10.21
CA SER A 112 7.00 -3.15 -10.70
C SER A 112 7.41 -1.76 -11.22
N PRO A 113 6.97 -1.37 -12.44
CA PRO A 113 7.13 -0.01 -12.92
C PRO A 113 6.10 0.95 -12.30
N LYS A 114 5.11 0.45 -11.56
CA LYS A 114 4.06 1.25 -10.92
C LYS A 114 4.37 1.47 -9.45
N GLY A 115 3.90 2.58 -8.89
CA GLY A 115 4.10 2.88 -7.47
C GLY A 115 5.54 3.25 -7.09
N ARG A 116 6.38 3.69 -8.03
CA ARG A 116 7.82 3.96 -7.80
C ARG A 116 8.09 4.96 -6.67
N TRP A 117 7.24 5.96 -6.52
CA TRP A 117 7.29 6.87 -5.37
C TRP A 117 7.15 6.13 -4.03
N THR A 118 6.12 5.28 -3.92
CA THR A 118 5.92 4.43 -2.74
C THR A 118 7.07 3.44 -2.54
N HIS A 119 7.65 2.89 -3.62
CA HIS A 119 8.81 1.99 -3.53
C HIS A 119 10.03 2.70 -2.98
N ARG A 120 10.29 3.94 -3.40
CA ARG A 120 11.36 4.77 -2.86
C ARG A 120 11.23 4.97 -1.34
N LEU A 121 10.02 5.16 -0.84
CA LEU A 121 9.75 5.33 0.59
C LEU A 121 9.70 3.99 1.36
N ILE A 122 9.24 2.92 0.71
CA ILE A 122 8.97 1.61 1.31
C ILE A 122 9.57 0.52 0.42
N PRO A 123 10.90 0.39 0.35
CA PRO A 123 11.54 -0.57 -0.56
C PRO A 123 11.42 -2.01 -0.07
N LYS A 124 11.38 -2.22 1.26
CA LYS A 124 11.32 -3.55 1.88
C LYS A 124 9.94 -3.78 2.51
N ILE A 125 9.26 -4.82 2.05
CA ILE A 125 7.91 -5.17 2.48
C ILE A 125 7.90 -5.69 3.90
N ARG A 126 8.83 -6.58 4.25
CA ARG A 126 8.82 -7.27 5.55
C ARG A 126 8.90 -6.29 6.73
N PRO A 127 9.86 -5.35 6.80
CA PRO A 127 9.88 -4.34 7.86
C PRO A 127 8.61 -3.48 7.91
N TRP A 128 8.02 -3.20 6.74
CA TRP A 128 6.81 -2.38 6.64
C TRP A 128 5.55 -3.08 7.19
N ILE A 129 5.40 -4.38 6.98
CA ILE A 129 4.23 -5.13 7.49
C ILE A 129 4.40 -5.55 8.96
N GLU A 130 5.64 -5.72 9.43
CA GLU A 130 5.97 -6.13 10.80
C GLU A 130 6.09 -4.95 11.78
N ARG A 131 6.03 -3.71 11.29
CA ARG A 131 6.08 -2.52 12.16
C ARG A 131 4.96 -2.54 13.20
N ARG A 132 5.33 -2.26 14.46
CA ARG A 132 4.39 -2.25 15.60
C ARG A 132 3.73 -0.89 15.85
N HIS A 133 4.09 0.12 15.06
CA HIS A 133 3.62 1.49 15.21
C HIS A 133 3.07 2.03 13.89
N GLY A 134 2.24 3.07 13.99
CA GLY A 134 1.66 3.79 12.87
C GLY A 134 0.42 3.10 12.28
N GLU A 135 -0.55 3.90 11.87
CA GLU A 135 -1.71 3.48 11.09
C GLU A 135 -1.62 4.20 9.74
N VAL A 136 -2.07 3.55 8.66
CA VAL A 136 -2.08 4.18 7.34
C VAL A 136 -3.41 4.85 7.15
N ASP A 137 -3.49 6.11 7.59
CA ASP A 137 -4.68 6.93 7.45
C ASP A 137 -4.74 7.65 6.09
N TYR A 138 -5.76 8.49 5.93
CA TYR A 138 -5.99 9.23 4.70
C TYR A 138 -4.82 10.15 4.32
N HIS A 139 -4.28 10.92 5.26
CA HIS A 139 -3.22 11.88 4.99
C HIS A 139 -1.89 11.17 4.75
N LEU A 140 -1.58 10.16 5.56
CA LEU A 140 -0.39 9.34 5.36
C LEU A 140 -0.43 8.60 4.03
N THR A 141 -1.61 8.16 3.59
CA THR A 141 -1.77 7.54 2.27
C THR A 141 -1.48 8.51 1.14
N GLN A 142 -1.93 9.76 1.23
CA GLN A 142 -1.61 10.78 0.21
C GLN A 142 -0.10 11.01 0.13
N LEU A 143 0.58 11.11 1.26
CA LEU A 143 2.04 11.20 1.35
C LEU A 143 2.72 9.99 0.70
N LEU A 144 2.45 8.79 1.20
CA LEU A 144 3.18 7.58 0.82
C LEU A 144 2.88 7.14 -0.61
N SER A 145 1.68 7.43 -1.13
CA SER A 145 1.32 7.14 -2.51
C SER A 145 1.76 8.23 -3.49
N GLY A 146 2.01 9.46 -3.01
CA GLY A 146 2.20 10.62 -3.86
C GLY A 146 0.96 11.03 -4.65
N HIS A 147 -0.20 10.43 -4.32
CA HIS A 147 -1.49 10.65 -4.95
C HIS A 147 -2.41 11.36 -3.94
N GLY A 148 -2.20 12.68 -3.83
CA GLY A 148 -2.95 13.57 -2.96
C GLY A 148 -3.41 14.82 -3.69
N TYR A 149 -3.81 15.83 -2.93
CA TYR A 149 -4.10 17.17 -3.44
C TYR A 149 -2.80 17.94 -3.72
N PHE A 150 -1.90 17.36 -4.49
CA PHE A 150 -0.71 18.03 -5.02
C PHE A 150 -1.09 18.65 -6.36
N LYS A 151 -0.71 19.91 -6.63
CA LYS A 151 -1.08 20.56 -7.89
C LYS A 151 -0.65 19.78 -9.14
N HIS A 152 0.52 19.15 -9.12
CA HIS A 152 0.97 18.24 -10.20
C HIS A 152 -0.04 17.11 -10.49
N HIS A 153 -0.66 16.56 -9.45
CA HIS A 153 -1.67 15.52 -9.61
C HIS A 153 -3.03 16.11 -10.03
N SER A 154 -3.42 17.26 -9.49
CA SER A 154 -4.67 17.94 -9.82
C SER A 154 -4.73 18.41 -11.28
N GLN A 155 -3.60 18.86 -11.86
CA GLN A 155 -3.51 19.28 -13.26
C GLN A 155 -3.92 18.18 -14.25
N ARG A 156 -3.82 16.90 -13.88
CA ARG A 156 -4.30 15.79 -14.71
C ARG A 156 -5.81 15.78 -14.93
N TYR A 157 -6.56 16.51 -14.09
CA TYR A 157 -8.02 16.58 -14.12
C TYR A 157 -8.52 17.99 -14.44
N ASP A 158 -7.70 19.02 -14.19
CA ASP A 158 -8.00 20.42 -14.50
C ASP A 158 -6.93 20.98 -15.45
N HIS A 159 -7.31 21.15 -16.71
CA HIS A 159 -6.43 21.62 -17.78
C HIS A 159 -6.00 23.08 -17.62
N ASN A 160 -6.71 23.86 -16.80
CA ASN A 160 -6.38 25.26 -16.52
C ASN A 160 -5.52 25.42 -15.27
N ALA A 161 -5.27 24.35 -14.51
CA ALA A 161 -4.48 24.40 -13.30
C ALA A 161 -2.97 24.36 -13.61
N SER A 162 -2.21 25.26 -12.98
CA SER A 162 -0.74 25.15 -12.93
C SER A 162 -0.32 24.07 -11.92
N ALA A 163 0.67 23.26 -12.30
CA ALA A 163 1.33 22.31 -11.41
C ALA A 163 2.33 22.96 -10.44
N ASP A 164 2.63 24.25 -10.59
CA ASP A 164 3.69 24.94 -9.86
C ASP A 164 3.30 25.21 -8.41
N CYS A 165 4.27 25.03 -7.51
CA CYS A 165 4.12 25.36 -6.11
C CYS A 165 3.90 26.88 -5.94
N SER A 166 2.92 27.25 -5.12
CA SER A 166 2.65 28.68 -4.84
C SER A 166 3.77 29.37 -4.07
N ALA A 167 4.61 28.62 -3.35
CA ALA A 167 5.73 29.14 -2.57
C ALA A 167 7.09 28.98 -3.27
N CYS A 168 7.17 28.16 -4.32
CA CYS A 168 8.41 27.88 -5.05
C CYS A 168 8.16 28.05 -6.54
N PRO A 169 8.39 29.27 -7.08
CA PRO A 169 8.22 29.53 -8.51
C PRO A 169 9.01 28.52 -9.34
N LEU A 170 8.46 28.13 -10.50
CA LEU A 170 9.07 27.18 -11.45
C LEU A 170 9.32 25.77 -10.91
N THR A 171 8.80 25.45 -9.72
CA THR A 171 8.95 24.12 -9.11
C THR A 171 7.60 23.41 -9.08
N VAL A 172 7.55 22.21 -9.67
CA VAL A 172 6.35 21.36 -9.67
C VAL A 172 5.99 20.92 -8.25
N GLU A 173 4.77 21.21 -7.82
CA GLU A 173 4.24 20.76 -6.54
C GLU A 173 3.82 19.29 -6.63
N ASN A 174 4.78 18.40 -6.43
CA ASN A 174 4.56 16.98 -6.20
C ASN A 174 4.81 16.62 -4.72
N ALA A 175 4.53 15.38 -4.34
CA ALA A 175 4.75 14.92 -2.98
C ALA A 175 6.20 15.13 -2.52
N GLU A 176 7.18 14.80 -3.36
CA GLU A 176 8.59 14.99 -3.01
C GLU A 176 8.92 16.43 -2.63
N HIS A 177 8.53 17.36 -3.49
CA HIS A 177 8.72 18.78 -3.24
C HIS A 177 8.02 19.19 -1.96
N VAL A 178 6.73 18.90 -1.82
CA VAL A 178 5.94 19.30 -0.65
C VAL A 178 6.55 18.80 0.66
N PHE A 179 6.97 17.53 0.69
CA PHE A 179 7.40 16.91 1.95
C PHE A 179 8.87 17.04 2.27
N PHE A 180 9.75 17.25 1.28
CA PHE A 180 11.18 17.29 1.53
C PHE A 180 11.82 18.65 1.23
N ASN A 181 11.25 19.45 0.31
CA ASN A 181 11.96 20.61 -0.24
C ASN A 181 11.22 21.94 -0.04
N CYS A 182 9.88 21.93 0.02
CA CYS A 182 9.07 23.14 -0.03
C CYS A 182 9.24 23.98 1.24
N PRO A 183 9.70 25.25 1.18
CA PRO A 183 9.89 26.12 2.34
C PRO A 183 8.59 26.36 3.12
N ARG A 184 7.43 26.29 2.45
CA ARG A 184 6.10 26.39 3.09
C ARG A 184 5.92 25.41 4.26
N PHE A 185 6.62 24.28 4.24
CA PHE A 185 6.52 23.24 5.27
C PHE A 185 7.82 23.01 6.02
N GLU A 186 8.76 23.96 5.95
CA GLU A 186 10.09 23.85 6.58
C GLU A 186 9.99 23.70 8.10
N GLU A 187 9.26 24.58 8.78
CA GLU A 187 9.08 24.52 10.23
C GLU A 187 8.51 23.15 10.69
N GLY A 188 7.52 22.64 9.95
CA GLY A 188 6.93 21.33 10.21
C GLY A 188 7.92 20.18 10.02
N ARG A 189 8.77 20.25 8.97
CA ARG A 189 9.85 19.28 8.75
C ARG A 189 10.89 19.33 9.85
N GLU A 190 11.35 20.53 10.23
CA GLU A 190 12.36 20.69 11.28
C GLU A 190 11.89 20.12 12.62
N LYS A 191 10.62 20.40 12.97
CA LYS A 191 9.98 19.83 14.15
C LYS A 191 9.97 18.29 14.09
N LEU A 192 9.60 17.71 12.96
CA LEU A 192 9.62 16.26 12.75
C LEU A 192 11.04 15.70 12.87
N HIS A 193 12.04 16.34 12.26
CA HIS A 193 13.44 15.91 12.34
C HIS A 193 13.94 15.87 13.78
N ARG A 194 13.64 16.92 14.56
CA ARG A 194 13.99 16.98 15.99
C ARG A 194 13.35 15.83 16.78
N GLN A 195 12.06 15.59 16.57
CA GLN A 195 11.35 14.47 17.22
C GLN A 195 11.94 13.10 16.83
N LEU A 196 12.36 12.92 15.57
CA LEU A 196 12.97 11.67 15.13
C LEU A 196 14.35 11.45 15.77
N GLN A 197 15.14 12.51 15.95
CA GLN A 197 16.44 12.47 16.64
C GLN A 197 16.28 12.15 18.13
N GLU A 198 15.31 12.77 18.81
CA GLU A 198 15.00 12.50 20.23
C GLU A 198 14.52 11.04 20.44
N ASN A 199 13.69 10.52 19.54
CA ASN A 199 13.15 9.16 19.65
C ASN A 199 14.12 8.05 19.19
N SER A 200 15.22 8.39 18.50
CA SER A 200 16.23 7.41 18.09
C SER A 200 17.22 7.05 19.21
N VAL A 201 17.13 7.72 20.36
CA VAL A 201 17.91 7.40 21.58
C VAL A 201 17.41 6.13 22.29
N PHE A 202 16.26 5.56 21.89
CA PHE A 202 15.66 4.36 22.50
C PHE A 202 15.54 3.13 21.57
N ARG A 203 16.51 2.91 20.66
CA ARG A 203 16.58 1.66 19.88
C ARG A 203 17.98 1.03 19.95
N LEU A 204 18.20 0.22 20.98
CA LEU A 204 19.02 -1.00 20.92
C LEU A 204 18.08 -2.21 20.92
#